data_AF-A0A1H2I077-F1
#
_entry.id   AF-A0A1H2I077-F1
#
_cell.length_a   1.000
_cell.length_b   1.000
_cell.length_c   1.000
_cell.angle_alpha   90.00
_cell.angle_beta   90.00
_cell.angle_gamma   90.00
#
_symmetry.space_group_name_H-M   'P 1'
#
loop_
_entity.id
_entity.type
_entity.pdbx_description
1 polymer ?
#
loop_
_entity_poly.entity_id
_entity_poly.type
_entity_poly.pdbx_seq_one_letter_code
_entity_poly.pdbx_strand_id
1 'polypeptide(L)'
;MHTNPSSKSVLVIADPGATETIGERLSEALAAGRESADGWEVSTRRQAYPIEEHTDFVDVVGTLDPDNVSEDIVLYLTDLPRRSGTIPLIAEIALSKRLAVISIPGMGATYVERRTRRLVR
;
A
#
# COMPACT_ATOMS: atom_id res chain seq x y z
N MET A 1 27.30 15.90 -20.50
CA MET A 1 26.10 15.96 -19.63
C MET A 1 25.57 14.55 -19.52
N HIS A 2 25.89 13.85 -18.42
CA HIS A 2 25.22 12.60 -18.10
C HIS A 2 23.99 12.96 -17.27
N THR A 3 22.81 12.84 -17.87
CA THR A 3 21.56 12.83 -17.10
C THR A 3 21.61 11.57 -16.24
N ASN A 4 21.73 11.73 -14.93
CA ASN A 4 21.47 10.64 -14.01
C ASN A 4 20.06 10.11 -14.33
N PRO A 5 19.86 8.79 -14.47
CA PRO A 5 18.51 8.25 -14.51
C PRO A 5 17.77 8.74 -13.26
N SER A 6 16.61 9.38 -13.44
CA SER A 6 15.81 9.84 -12.31
C SER A 6 15.26 8.60 -11.61
N SER A 7 15.84 8.24 -10.47
CA SER A 7 15.29 7.18 -9.62
C SER A 7 13.85 7.56 -9.25
N LYS A 8 12.92 6.61 -9.38
CA LYS A 8 11.52 6.86 -9.03
C LYS A 8 11.31 6.63 -7.55
N SER A 9 10.53 7.48 -6.91
CA SER A 9 10.25 7.41 -5.47
C SER A 9 8.89 6.77 -5.18
N VAL A 10 8.82 5.93 -4.15
CA VAL A 10 7.59 5.26 -3.69
C VAL A 10 7.45 5.45 -2.19
N LEU A 11 6.31 5.97 -1.74
CA LEU A 11 5.92 5.93 -0.35
C LEU A 11 4.99 4.74 -0.10
N VAL A 12 5.39 3.87 0.82
CA VAL A 12 4.54 2.79 1.35
C VAL A 12 4.00 3.22 2.71
N ILE A 13 2.70 3.49 2.78
CA ILE A 13 1.98 3.76 4.01
C ILE A 13 1.27 2.48 4.45
N ALA A 14 1.36 2.10 5.72
CA ALA A 14 0.69 0.92 6.23
C ALA A 14 -0.03 1.19 7.56
N ASP A 15 -1.21 0.59 7.70
CA ASP A 15 -1.92 0.55 8.98
C ASP A 15 -1.05 -0.12 10.06
N PRO A 16 -1.03 0.41 11.29
CA PRO A 16 -0.31 -0.18 12.42
C PRO A 16 -0.62 -1.66 12.63
N GLY A 17 0.39 -2.46 13.00
CA GLY A 17 0.20 -3.87 13.36
C GLY A 17 0.78 -4.83 12.34
N ALA A 18 0.04 -5.87 11.90
CA ALA A 18 0.64 -6.83 10.97
C ALA A 18 0.75 -6.30 9.53
N THR A 19 -0.07 -5.31 9.17
CA THR A 19 0.00 -4.65 7.85
C THR A 19 1.27 -3.82 7.74
N GLU A 20 1.71 -3.16 8.81
CA GLU A 20 3.04 -2.54 8.93
C GLU A 20 4.17 -3.48 8.52
N THR A 21 4.20 -4.71 9.06
CA THR A 21 5.22 -5.73 8.68
C THR A 21 5.13 -6.14 7.21
N ILE A 22 3.94 -6.10 6.59
CA ILE A 22 3.82 -6.33 5.14
C ILE A 22 4.38 -5.14 4.37
N GLY A 23 4.07 -3.91 4.81
CA GLY A 23 4.58 -2.68 4.23
C GLY A 23 6.11 -2.65 4.21
N GLU A 24 6.75 -2.96 5.33
CA GLU A 24 8.22 -3.05 5.44
C GLU A 24 8.81 -4.05 4.43
N ARG A 25 8.24 -5.26 4.34
CA ARG A 25 8.71 -6.29 3.40
C ARG A 25 8.47 -5.92 1.94
N LEU A 26 7.35 -5.25 1.66
CA LEU A 26 7.07 -4.74 0.33
C LEU A 26 8.10 -3.69 -0.05
N SER A 27 8.43 -2.77 0.88
CA SER A 27 9.45 -1.75 0.66
C SER A 27 10.83 -2.35 0.38
N GLU A 28 11.24 -3.35 1.17
CA GLU A 28 12.48 -4.10 0.93
C GLU A 28 12.49 -4.77 -0.45
N ALA A 29 11.39 -5.41 -0.83
CA ALA A 29 11.27 -6.08 -2.13
C ALA A 29 11.32 -5.10 -3.30
N LEU A 30 10.66 -3.93 -3.17
CA LEU A 30 10.69 -2.87 -4.17
C LEU A 30 12.09 -2.26 -4.32
N ALA A 31 12.76 -1.97 -3.20
CA ALA A 31 14.12 -1.44 -3.19
C ALA A 31 15.14 -2.45 -3.76
N ALA A 32 14.94 -3.74 -3.55
CA ALA A 32 15.78 -4.81 -4.10
C ALA A 32 15.48 -5.16 -5.58
N GLY A 33 14.34 -4.70 -6.11
CA GLY A 33 13.87 -5.02 -7.46
C GLY A 33 14.78 -4.42 -8.54
N ARG A 34 15.49 -5.31 -9.27
CA ARG A 34 16.41 -4.96 -10.36
C ARG A 34 15.75 -4.60 -11.70
N GLU A 35 14.43 -4.69 -11.81
CA GLU A 35 13.72 -4.52 -13.10
C GLU A 35 13.58 -3.05 -13.54
N SER A 36 13.81 -2.10 -12.64
CA SER A 36 13.93 -0.69 -12.99
C SER A 36 15.41 -0.38 -13.24
N ALA A 37 15.76 0.05 -14.46
CA ALA A 37 17.11 0.53 -14.78
C ALA A 37 17.59 1.66 -13.84
N ASP A 38 16.67 2.29 -13.11
CA ASP A 38 16.86 3.50 -12.32
C ASP A 38 16.77 3.25 -10.79
N GLY A 39 16.51 2.01 -10.35
CA GLY A 39 16.20 1.70 -8.94
C GLY A 39 14.93 2.40 -8.43
N TRP A 40 14.36 1.92 -7.33
CA TRP A 40 13.29 2.63 -6.62
C TRP A 40 13.83 3.18 -5.31
N GLU A 41 13.62 4.48 -5.05
CA GLU A 41 13.77 5.05 -3.71
C GLU A 41 12.49 4.81 -2.94
N VAL A 42 12.54 3.96 -1.90
CA VAL A 42 11.34 3.56 -1.17
C VAL A 42 11.37 4.10 0.25
N SER A 43 10.37 4.90 0.61
CA SER A 43 10.12 5.35 1.98
C SER A 43 8.94 4.58 2.57
N THR A 44 8.94 4.38 3.89
CA THR A 44 7.84 3.69 4.59
C THR A 44 7.31 4.56 5.71
N ARG A 45 5.99 4.59 5.86
CA ARG A 45 5.30 5.32 6.94
C ARG A 45 4.27 4.42 7.59
N ARG A 46 4.31 4.33 8.91
CA ARG A 46 3.24 3.72 9.71
C ARG A 46 2.21 4.79 10.06
N GLN A 47 1.01 4.71 9.49
CA GLN A 47 -0.06 5.66 9.74
C GLN A 47 -1.40 5.04 9.37
N ALA A 48 -2.38 5.18 10.26
CA ALA A 48 -3.78 4.88 9.96
C ALA A 48 -4.54 6.18 9.64
N TYR A 49 -5.52 6.07 8.77
CA TYR A 49 -6.43 7.16 8.41
C TYR A 49 -7.85 6.82 8.85
N PRO A 50 -8.72 7.82 9.05
CA PRO A 50 -10.13 7.61 9.41
C PRO A 50 -10.94 7.14 8.19
N ILE A 51 -10.62 5.94 7.70
CA ILE A 51 -11.27 5.27 6.58
C ILE A 51 -12.02 4.07 7.14
N GLU A 52 -13.22 3.80 6.63
CA GLU A 52 -14.03 2.64 6.99
C GLU A 52 -14.16 1.67 5.81
N GLU A 53 -14.65 0.46 6.07
CA GLU A 53 -14.82 -0.60 5.05
C GLU A 53 -15.63 -0.13 3.81
N HIS A 54 -16.63 0.72 4.05
CA HIS A 54 -17.59 1.18 3.04
C HIS A 54 -17.34 2.61 2.58
N THR A 55 -16.24 3.24 3.00
CA THR A 55 -15.91 4.58 2.52
C THR A 55 -15.67 4.53 1.01
N ASP A 56 -16.40 5.38 0.27
CA ASP A 56 -16.25 5.47 -1.17
C ASP A 56 -14.81 5.83 -1.56
N PHE A 57 -14.31 5.28 -2.67
CA PHE A 57 -12.91 5.44 -3.03
C PHE A 57 -12.50 6.90 -3.24
N VAL A 58 -13.43 7.75 -3.73
CA VAL A 58 -13.19 9.19 -3.89
C VAL A 58 -12.90 9.87 -2.56
N ASP A 59 -13.59 9.49 -1.49
CA ASP A 59 -13.39 10.03 -0.16
C ASP A 59 -12.11 9.49 0.47
N VAL A 60 -11.75 8.24 0.16
CA VAL A 60 -10.44 7.68 0.54
C VAL A 60 -9.30 8.47 -0.11
N VAL A 61 -9.39 8.75 -1.42
CA VAL A 61 -8.39 9.57 -2.12
C VAL A 61 -8.27 10.94 -1.48
N GLY A 62 -9.39 11.57 -1.13
CA GLY A 62 -9.40 12.86 -0.44
C GLY A 62 -8.78 12.80 0.96
N THR A 63 -9.03 11.72 1.71
CA THR A 63 -8.49 11.53 3.06
C THR A 63 -6.99 11.28 3.07
N LEU A 64 -6.49 10.52 2.10
CA LEU A 64 -5.06 10.21 1.96
C LEU A 64 -4.25 11.36 1.36
N ASP A 65 -4.92 12.20 0.56
CA ASP A 65 -4.36 13.41 -0.05
C ASP A 65 -2.96 13.20 -0.67
N PRO A 66 -2.84 12.29 -1.66
CA PRO A 66 -1.54 11.93 -2.22
C PRO A 66 -0.85 13.09 -2.96
N ASP A 67 -1.58 14.17 -3.29
CA ASP A 67 -1.00 15.34 -3.96
C ASP A 67 -0.13 16.18 -3.01
N ASN A 68 -0.30 16.03 -1.69
CA ASN A 68 0.52 16.68 -0.67
C ASN A 68 1.74 15.86 -0.23
N VAL A 69 2.03 14.77 -0.94
CA VAL A 69 3.19 13.91 -0.72
C VAL A 69 4.23 14.16 -1.82
N SER A 70 5.52 14.12 -1.47
CA SER A 70 6.63 14.38 -2.39
C SER A 70 6.94 13.25 -3.35
N GLU A 71 6.63 12.01 -2.95
CA GLU A 71 6.95 10.78 -3.67
C GLU A 71 6.10 10.60 -4.93
N ASP A 72 6.67 9.95 -5.95
CA ASP A 72 6.03 9.78 -7.26
C ASP A 72 4.85 8.81 -7.23
N ILE A 73 4.83 7.88 -6.27
CA ILE A 73 3.78 6.88 -6.09
C ILE A 73 3.51 6.71 -4.60
N VAL A 74 2.23 6.65 -4.23
CA VAL A 74 1.79 6.32 -2.88
C VAL A 74 1.07 4.98 -2.90
N LEU A 75 1.53 4.04 -2.06
CA LEU A 75 0.87 2.78 -1.78
C LEU A 75 0.34 2.81 -0.36
N TYR A 76 -0.96 2.71 -0.16
CA TYR A 76 -1.55 2.59 1.17
C TYR A 76 -2.04 1.16 1.40
N LEU A 77 -1.50 0.50 2.41
CA LEU A 77 -1.85 -0.86 2.80
C LEU A 77 -2.74 -0.80 4.02
N THR A 78 -3.95 -1.31 3.89
CA THR A 78 -4.93 -1.31 4.97
C THR A 78 -5.27 -2.71 5.47
N ASP A 79 -5.48 -2.83 6.78
CA ASP A 79 -6.03 -4.05 7.39
C ASP A 79 -7.56 -4.10 7.37
N LEU A 80 -8.21 -3.05 6.85
CA LEU A 80 -9.65 -3.01 6.63
C LEU A 80 -10.04 -3.76 5.35
N PRO A 81 -11.10 -4.58 5.39
CA PRO A 81 -11.68 -5.12 4.16
C PRO A 81 -12.19 -3.96 3.30
N ARG A 82 -12.01 -4.08 1.99
CA ARG A 82 -12.57 -3.16 0.99
C ARG A 82 -13.51 -3.93 0.11
N ARG A 83 -14.67 -3.37 -0.23
CA ARG A 83 -15.71 -4.06 -1.00
C ARG A 83 -16.42 -3.15 -1.98
N SER A 84 -16.76 -3.67 -3.15
CA SER A 84 -17.76 -3.09 -4.05
C SER A 84 -19.03 -3.93 -3.94
N GLY A 85 -19.97 -3.50 -3.09
CA GLY A 85 -21.10 -4.32 -2.69
C GLY A 85 -20.64 -5.55 -1.89
N THR A 86 -20.86 -6.75 -2.43
CA THR A 86 -20.43 -8.02 -1.80
C THR A 86 -19.09 -8.54 -2.30
N ILE A 87 -18.50 -7.87 -3.31
CA ILE A 87 -17.28 -8.32 -3.97
C ILE A 87 -16.08 -7.75 -3.19
N PRO A 88 -15.20 -8.59 -2.62
CA PRO A 88 -13.97 -8.12 -1.98
C PRO A 88 -13.03 -7.49 -3.02
N LEU A 89 -12.47 -6.33 -2.68
CA LEU A 89 -11.49 -5.63 -3.49
C LEU A 89 -10.11 -5.83 -2.89
N ILE A 90 -9.16 -6.27 -3.71
CA ILE A 90 -7.75 -6.38 -3.32
C ILE A 90 -7.09 -5.01 -3.37
N ALA A 91 -7.37 -4.25 -4.43
CA ALA A 91 -6.80 -2.94 -4.62
C ALA A 91 -7.73 -2.03 -5.39
N GLU A 92 -7.60 -0.74 -5.13
CA GLU A 92 -8.21 0.34 -5.89
C GLU A 92 -7.15 1.37 -6.23
N ILE A 93 -7.16 1.87 -7.46
CA ILE A 93 -6.06 2.64 -8.03
C ILE A 93 -6.60 3.92 -8.65
N ALA A 94 -6.03 5.06 -8.24
CA ALA A 94 -6.28 6.36 -8.83
C ALA A 94 -5.02 6.82 -9.56
N LEU A 95 -4.91 6.47 -10.85
CA LEU A 95 -3.73 6.77 -11.67
C LEU A 95 -3.44 8.27 -11.77
N SER A 96 -4.50 9.10 -11.91
CA SER A 96 -4.38 10.56 -11.93
C SER A 96 -3.86 11.17 -10.63
N LYS A 97 -3.92 10.40 -9.54
CA LYS A 97 -3.47 10.78 -8.20
C LYS A 97 -2.24 10.01 -7.74
N ARG A 98 -1.70 9.12 -8.59
CA ARG A 98 -0.52 8.29 -8.28
C ARG A 98 -0.68 7.44 -7.01
N LEU A 99 -1.92 7.06 -6.71
CA LEU A 99 -2.29 6.37 -5.47
C LEU A 99 -2.83 4.97 -5.77
N ALA A 100 -2.35 3.98 -5.03
CA ALA A 100 -2.98 2.67 -4.92
C ALA A 100 -3.30 2.38 -3.46
N VAL A 101 -4.51 1.91 -3.19
CA VAL A 101 -4.90 1.39 -1.87
C VAL A 101 -5.05 -0.12 -1.97
N ILE A 102 -4.40 -0.86 -1.09
CA ILE A 102 -4.35 -2.32 -1.07
C ILE A 102 -5.00 -2.80 0.23
N SER A 103 -6.10 -3.55 0.10
CA SER A 103 -6.75 -4.23 1.22
C SER A 103 -6.10 -5.59 1.45
N ILE A 104 -5.40 -5.72 2.57
CA ILE A 104 -4.78 -6.99 2.94
C ILE A 104 -5.81 -8.11 3.15
N PRO A 105 -6.98 -7.87 3.80
CA PRO A 105 -8.04 -8.88 3.88
C PRO A 105 -8.56 -9.33 2.51
N GLY A 106 -8.58 -8.44 1.51
CA GLY A 106 -9.03 -8.73 0.15
C GLY A 106 -8.18 -9.80 -0.56
N MET A 107 -6.91 -9.98 -0.16
CA MET A 107 -6.02 -11.01 -0.73
C MET A 107 -6.36 -12.45 -0.30
N GLY A 108 -7.38 -12.64 0.55
CA GLY A 108 -7.94 -13.95 0.88
C GLY A 108 -7.38 -14.65 2.12
N ALA A 109 -7.97 -15.81 2.44
CA ALA A 109 -7.77 -16.59 3.67
C ALA A 109 -6.33 -17.05 3.94
N THR A 110 -5.42 -16.96 2.97
CA THR A 110 -4.00 -17.29 3.13
C THR A 110 -3.30 -16.37 4.14
N TYR A 111 -3.79 -15.13 4.32
CA TYR A 111 -3.28 -14.22 5.36
C TYR A 111 -3.81 -14.61 6.76
N VAL A 112 -5.06 -15.10 6.84
CA VAL A 112 -5.66 -15.64 8.08
C VAL A 112 -4.93 -16.92 8.51
N GLU A 113 -4.68 -17.86 7.59
CA GLU A 113 -4.03 -19.15 7.90
C GLU A 113 -2.58 -19.00 8.41
N ARG A 114 -1.88 -17.92 8.05
CA ARG A 114 -0.55 -17.56 8.61
C ARG A 114 -0.65 -16.99 10.04
N ARG A 115 -1.70 -16.23 10.37
CA ARG A 115 -1.93 -15.73 11.74
C ARG A 115 -2.47 -16.82 12.66
N THR A 116 -3.39 -17.67 12.21
CA THR A 116 -3.95 -18.76 13.03
C THR A 116 -2.85 -19.78 13.41
N ARG A 117 -1.89 -20.07 12.51
CA ARG A 117 -0.74 -20.94 12.84
C ARG A 117 0.16 -20.42 13.96
N ARG A 118 0.12 -19.13 14.29
CA ARG A 118 0.86 -18.55 15.44
C ARG A 118 0.08 -18.64 16.75
N LEU A 119 -1.23 -18.91 16.70
CA LEU A 119 -2.09 -19.02 17.88
C LEU A 119 -2.27 -20.46 18.37
N VAL A 120 -1.94 -21.46 17.54
CA VAL A 120 -2.03 -22.90 17.86
C VAL A 120 -0.64 -23.50 18.13
N ARG A 121 0.30 -22.71 18.68
CA ARG A 121 1.62 -23.19 19.06
C ARG A 121 1.96 -22.77 20.48
#